data_AF-A0A2V9LMW2-F1
#
_entry.id   AF-A0A2V9LMW2-F1
#
_cell.length_a   1.000
_cell.length_b   1.000
_cell.length_c   1.000
_cell.angle_alpha   90.00
_cell.angle_beta   90.00
_cell.angle_gamma   90.00
#
_symmetry.space_group_name_H-M   'P 1'
#
loop_
_entity.id
_entity.type
_entity.pdbx_description
1 polymer ?
#
loop_
_entity_poly.entity_id
_entity_poly.type
_entity_poly.pdbx_seq_one_letter_code
_entity_poly.pdbx_strand_id
1 'polypeptide(L)'
;SLRKLRFRGPHVPSLEISEARVLRLDGQILIFEFEVPATGFLLPHDGTRVQVSFDDGIASDAHVLSRESSPSGPHQAGLTVRLALKLEDHHCWLHNAARLHWTGRLQLPAQWSQECDVYLHITLGVKGGSGL
;
A
#
# COMPACT_ATOMS: atom_id res chain seq x y z
N SER A 1 -25.00 -33.53 22.38
CA SER A 1 -24.15 -33.04 21.26
C SER A 1 -24.22 -31.54 21.13
N LEU A 2 -23.23 -30.83 21.68
CA LEU A 2 -23.09 -29.38 21.54
C LEU A 2 -22.53 -29.07 20.15
N ARG A 3 -23.33 -28.39 19.31
CA ARG A 3 -22.88 -27.86 18.01
C ARG A 3 -21.81 -26.79 18.29
N LYS A 4 -20.56 -27.09 17.94
CA LYS A 4 -19.47 -26.09 17.83
C LYS A 4 -19.92 -24.99 16.86
N LEU A 5 -20.34 -23.85 17.41
CA LEU A 5 -20.41 -22.59 16.69
C LEU A 5 -18.99 -22.27 16.22
N ARG A 6 -18.73 -22.47 14.92
CA ARG A 6 -17.54 -21.93 14.27
C ARG A 6 -17.72 -20.41 14.28
N PHE A 7 -17.09 -19.74 15.24
CA PHE A 7 -16.82 -18.32 15.14
C PHE A 7 -16.03 -18.11 13.84
N ARG A 8 -16.72 -17.68 12.77
CA ARG A 8 -16.05 -16.95 11.69
C ARG A 8 -15.65 -15.64 12.34
N GLY A 9 -14.35 -15.43 12.55
CA GLY A 9 -13.84 -14.13 12.99
C GLY A 9 -14.38 -13.02 12.07
N PRO A 10 -14.46 -11.77 12.55
CA PRO A 10 -14.89 -10.67 11.71
C PRO A 10 -14.03 -10.66 10.43
N HIS A 11 -14.69 -10.75 9.28
CA HIS A 11 -14.02 -10.65 7.99
C HIS A 11 -13.50 -9.22 7.90
N VAL A 12 -12.19 -9.03 8.00
CA VAL A 12 -11.56 -7.75 7.72
C VAL A 12 -11.85 -7.46 6.23
N PRO A 13 -12.47 -6.33 5.87
CA PRO A 13 -12.72 -6.01 4.47
C PRO A 13 -11.38 -5.78 3.77
N SER A 14 -11.30 -6.18 2.50
CA SER A 14 -10.15 -5.89 1.64
C SER A 14 -10.47 -4.74 0.67
N LEU A 15 -9.49 -3.86 0.45
CA LEU A 15 -9.52 -2.80 -0.54
C LEU A 15 -8.45 -3.08 -1.59
N GLU A 16 -8.88 -3.17 -2.84
CA GLU A 16 -7.98 -3.32 -3.99
C GLU A 16 -7.82 -1.96 -4.66
N ILE A 17 -6.58 -1.49 -4.78
CA ILE A 17 -6.26 -0.29 -5.55
C ILE A 17 -5.86 -0.75 -6.95
N SER A 18 -6.71 -0.45 -7.93
CA SER A 18 -6.60 -0.95 -9.30
C SER A 18 -5.47 -0.33 -10.10
N GLU A 19 -5.14 0.93 -9.83
CA GLU A 19 -4.17 1.70 -10.61
C GLU A 19 -3.29 2.56 -9.71
N ALA A 20 -2.00 2.62 -10.08
CA ALA A 20 -1.02 3.50 -9.47
C ALA A 20 -0.06 4.03 -10.53
N ARG A 21 0.33 5.30 -10.41
CA ARG A 21 1.33 5.94 -11.26
C ARG A 21 2.59 6.21 -10.47
N VAL A 22 3.70 5.58 -10.90
CA VAL A 22 5.03 5.88 -10.36
C VAL A 22 5.42 7.31 -10.72
N LEU A 23 5.81 8.09 -9.71
CA LEU A 23 6.31 9.46 -9.86
C LEU A 23 7.84 9.51 -9.78
N ARG A 24 8.43 8.71 -8.89
CA ARG A 24 9.88 8.65 -8.70
C ARG A 24 10.31 7.27 -8.21
N LEU A 25 11.43 6.82 -8.76
CA LEU A 25 12.17 5.64 -8.32
C LEU A 25 13.64 6.05 -8.13
N ASP A 26 14.15 5.91 -6.91
CA ASP A 26 15.52 6.27 -6.57
C ASP A 26 16.07 5.30 -5.52
N GLY A 27 16.81 4.28 -5.97
CA GLY A 27 17.38 3.24 -5.13
C GLY A 27 16.33 2.54 -4.27
N GLN A 28 16.31 2.86 -2.98
CA GLN A 28 15.38 2.33 -1.97
C GLN A 28 14.05 3.10 -1.89
N ILE A 29 13.93 4.24 -2.57
CA ILE A 29 12.77 5.13 -2.46
C ILE A 29 11.87 4.96 -3.67
N LEU A 30 10.59 4.72 -3.40
CA LEU A 30 9.52 4.72 -4.38
C LEU A 30 8.51 5.80 -3.98
N ILE A 31 8.16 6.67 -4.91
CA ILE A 31 7.05 7.61 -4.78
C ILE A 31 6.08 7.35 -5.90
N PHE A 32 4.82 7.16 -5.55
CA PHE A 32 3.75 6.95 -6.50
C PHE A 32 2.48 7.64 -6.03
N GLU A 33 1.54 7.76 -6.95
CA GLU A 33 0.19 8.21 -6.66
C GLU A 33 -0.83 7.15 -7.08
N PHE A 34 -1.99 7.19 -6.45
CA PHE A 34 -3.12 6.33 -6.76
C PHE A 34 -4.43 7.01 -6.38
N GLU A 35 -5.53 6.50 -6.91
CA GLU A 35 -6.87 6.95 -6.58
C GLU A 35 -7.36 6.31 -5.29
N VAL A 36 -7.90 7.12 -4.37
CA VAL A 36 -8.45 6.63 -3.11
C VAL A 36 -9.66 5.71 -3.37
N PRO A 37 -9.63 4.44 -2.91
CA PRO A 37 -10.62 3.43 -3.28
C PRO A 37 -11.97 3.60 -2.58
N ALA A 38 -12.01 4.28 -1.43
CA ALA A 38 -13.23 4.48 -0.65
C ALA A 38 -13.17 5.76 0.19
N THR A 39 -14.31 6.43 0.35
CA THR A 39 -14.42 7.62 1.21
C THR A 39 -14.17 7.24 2.66
N GLY A 40 -13.39 8.09 3.35
CA GLY A 40 -12.93 7.84 4.71
C GLY A 40 -11.60 7.12 4.79
N PHE A 41 -10.98 6.75 3.66
CA PHE A 41 -9.68 6.10 3.65
C PHE A 41 -8.60 6.97 4.28
N LEU A 42 -7.83 6.33 5.17
CA LEU A 42 -6.68 6.92 5.83
C LEU A 42 -5.41 6.32 5.22
N LEU A 43 -4.58 7.17 4.63
CA LEU A 43 -3.22 6.80 4.26
C LEU A 43 -2.43 6.39 5.51
N PRO A 44 -1.55 5.39 5.39
CA PRO A 44 -0.69 4.96 6.49
C PRO A 44 0.24 6.10 6.93
N HIS A 45 0.63 6.08 8.21
CA HIS A 45 1.45 7.11 8.84
C HIS A 45 2.95 6.78 8.75
N ASP A 46 3.79 7.71 9.18
CA ASP A 46 5.25 7.56 9.14
C ASP A 46 5.70 6.26 9.84
N GLY A 47 6.59 5.52 9.18
CA GLY A 47 7.11 4.27 9.71
C GLY A 47 6.16 3.07 9.63
N THR A 48 4.89 3.25 9.22
CA THR A 48 4.00 2.10 8.96
C THR A 48 4.67 1.15 7.97
N ARG A 49 4.69 -0.14 8.31
CA ARG A 49 5.26 -1.22 7.49
C ARG A 49 4.30 -1.60 6.37
N VAL A 50 4.84 -1.72 5.17
CA VAL A 50 4.17 -2.18 3.96
C VAL A 50 4.94 -3.39 3.47
N GLN A 51 4.24 -4.52 3.35
CA GLN A 51 4.81 -5.73 2.78
C GLN A 51 4.93 -5.58 1.27
N VAL A 52 6.07 -5.98 0.72
CA VAL A 52 6.38 -5.88 -0.70
C VAL A 52 6.70 -7.26 -1.24
N SER A 53 6.04 -7.65 -2.33
CA SER A 53 6.36 -8.86 -3.09
C SER A 53 6.61 -8.51 -4.53
N PHE A 54 7.81 -8.78 -5.02
CA PHE A 54 8.23 -8.49 -6.38
C PHE A 54 7.83 -9.61 -7.35
N ASP A 55 7.88 -9.32 -8.64
CA ASP A 55 7.50 -10.24 -9.71
C ASP A 55 8.47 -11.41 -9.91
N ASP A 56 9.72 -11.25 -9.46
CA ASP A 56 10.77 -12.30 -9.46
C ASP A 56 10.70 -13.24 -8.25
N GLY A 57 9.72 -13.04 -7.35
CA GLY A 57 9.51 -13.86 -6.15
C GLY A 57 10.27 -13.38 -4.91
N ILE A 58 11.04 -12.29 -5.00
CA ILE A 58 11.67 -11.66 -3.84
C ILE A 58 10.58 -10.96 -3.00
N ALA A 59 10.67 -11.07 -1.69
CA ALA A 59 9.85 -10.31 -0.74
C ALA A 59 10.74 -9.38 0.09
N SER A 60 10.17 -8.26 0.50
CA SER A 60 10.81 -7.28 1.37
C SER A 60 9.74 -6.51 2.15
N ASP A 61 10.19 -5.63 3.01
CA ASP A 61 9.34 -4.69 3.72
C ASP A 61 9.76 -3.27 3.39
N ALA A 62 8.80 -2.37 3.44
CA ALA A 62 9.02 -0.95 3.26
C ALA A 62 8.36 -0.15 4.38
N HIS A 63 8.92 1.02 4.66
CA HIS A 63 8.33 2.00 5.56
C HIS A 63 7.78 3.19 4.80
N VAL A 64 6.65 3.69 5.28
CA VAL A 64 6.05 4.94 4.79
C VAL A 64 6.88 6.14 5.22
N LEU A 65 7.12 7.05 4.28
CA LEU A 65 7.79 8.33 4.48
C LEU A 65 6.77 9.46 4.44
N SER A 66 6.31 9.93 5.59
CA SER A 66 5.21 10.92 5.66
C SER A 66 5.57 12.28 5.07
N ARG A 67 6.85 12.69 5.13
CA ARG A 67 7.29 13.98 4.58
C ARG A 67 7.12 14.08 3.06
N GLU A 68 7.14 12.94 2.37
CA GLU A 68 7.01 12.86 0.91
C GLU A 68 5.65 12.31 0.47
N SER A 69 4.80 11.92 1.42
CA SER A 69 3.45 11.42 1.20
C SER A 69 2.41 12.53 1.37
N SER A 70 1.20 12.30 0.85
CA SER A 70 0.05 13.13 1.20
C SER A 70 -0.31 12.98 2.69
N PRO A 71 -1.02 13.95 3.30
CA PRO A 71 -1.53 13.81 4.66
C PRO A 71 -2.38 12.54 4.83
N SER A 72 -2.42 11.99 6.05
CA SER A 72 -3.11 10.72 6.33
C SER A 72 -4.60 10.73 5.94
N GLY A 73 -5.31 11.86 6.04
CA GLY A 73 -6.73 11.96 5.68
C GLY A 73 -7.61 12.27 6.89
N PRO A 74 -8.93 11.95 6.85
CA PRO A 74 -9.63 11.10 5.88
C PRO A 74 -9.78 11.71 4.48
N HIS A 75 -9.73 10.87 3.46
CA HIS A 75 -9.87 11.28 2.05
C HIS A 75 -11.22 10.92 1.45
N GLN A 76 -11.62 11.61 0.39
CA GLN A 76 -12.77 11.24 -0.44
C GLN A 76 -12.36 10.19 -1.47
N ALA A 77 -13.25 9.25 -1.80
CA ALA A 77 -13.06 8.35 -2.95
C ALA A 77 -12.84 9.15 -4.23
N GLY A 78 -12.00 8.64 -5.14
CA GLY A 78 -11.68 9.35 -6.39
C GLY A 78 -10.57 10.39 -6.26
N LEU A 79 -10.16 10.75 -5.03
CA LEU A 79 -9.05 11.69 -4.83
C LEU A 79 -7.72 11.00 -5.16
N THR A 80 -6.88 11.62 -5.96
CA THR A 80 -5.51 11.17 -6.16
C THR A 80 -4.64 11.57 -4.97
N VAL A 81 -3.98 10.59 -4.35
CA VAL A 81 -3.07 10.80 -3.22
C VAL A 81 -1.69 10.24 -3.51
N ARG A 82 -0.67 10.77 -2.84
CA ARG A 82 0.73 10.34 -2.97
C ARG A 82 1.15 9.51 -1.78
N LEU A 83 1.87 8.41 -2.02
CA LEU A 83 2.55 7.63 -1.00
C LEU A 83 4.02 7.44 -1.37
N ALA A 84 4.89 7.64 -0.38
CA ALA A 84 6.32 7.43 -0.49
C ALA A 84 6.76 6.29 0.43
N LEU A 85 7.52 5.36 -0.11
CA LEU A 85 7.99 4.15 0.56
C LEU A 85 9.52 4.05 0.50
N LYS A 86 10.12 3.55 1.57
CA LYS A 86 11.53 3.16 1.63
C LYS A 86 11.66 1.68 1.94
N LEU A 87 12.34 0.91 1.10
CA LEU A 87 12.64 -0.51 1.37
C LEU A 87 13.61 -0.70 2.54
N GLU A 88 13.49 -1.82 3.23
CA GLU A 88 14.42 -2.32 4.26
C GLU A 88 15.63 -3.07 3.62
N ASP A 89 16.61 -3.42 4.46
CA ASP A 89 17.73 -4.35 4.17
C ASP A 89 18.55 -4.09 2.90
N HIS A 90 18.68 -2.82 2.50
CA HIS A 90 19.42 -2.41 1.30
C HIS A 90 18.88 -2.96 -0.02
N HIS A 91 17.63 -3.43 -0.05
CA HIS A 91 16.93 -3.78 -1.29
C HIS A 91 16.74 -2.54 -2.18
N CYS A 92 16.38 -2.71 -3.44
CA CYS A 92 16.10 -1.59 -4.34
C CYS A 92 14.87 -1.86 -5.18
N TRP A 93 14.27 -0.82 -5.75
CA TRP A 93 13.07 -0.93 -6.56
C TRP A 93 13.35 -1.32 -8.03
N LEU A 94 14.51 -1.92 -8.33
CA LEU A 94 14.91 -2.32 -9.68
C LEU A 94 14.26 -3.65 -10.12
N HIS A 95 12.92 -3.68 -10.10
CA HIS A 95 12.09 -4.82 -10.50
C HIS A 95 11.05 -4.36 -11.53
N ASN A 96 10.36 -5.26 -12.23
CA ASN A 96 9.36 -4.83 -13.22
C ASN A 96 8.05 -4.41 -12.55
N ALA A 97 7.66 -5.14 -11.50
CA ALA A 97 6.43 -4.89 -10.78
C ALA A 97 6.55 -5.28 -9.30
N ALA A 98 5.67 -4.71 -8.49
CA ALA A 98 5.54 -5.06 -7.08
C ALA A 98 4.07 -5.16 -6.68
N ARG A 99 3.79 -6.06 -5.73
CA ARG A 99 2.55 -6.13 -4.98
C ARG A 99 2.82 -5.58 -3.59
N LEU A 100 2.04 -4.59 -3.20
CA LEU A 100 2.09 -3.96 -1.89
C LEU A 100 0.90 -4.43 -1.06
N HIS A 101 1.14 -4.71 0.22
CA HIS A 101 0.11 -5.07 1.16
C HIS A 101 0.33 -4.40 2.51
N TRP A 102 -0.72 -3.82 3.09
CA TRP A 102 -0.70 -3.29 4.45
C TRP A 102 -2.08 -3.30 5.08
N THR A 103 -2.13 -3.24 6.42
CA THR A 103 -3.37 -3.01 7.16
C THR A 103 -3.70 -1.51 7.15
N GLY A 104 -4.72 -1.14 6.40
CA GLY A 104 -5.25 0.22 6.30
C GLY A 104 -6.39 0.49 7.29
N ARG A 105 -6.88 1.72 7.26
CA ARG A 105 -8.04 2.15 8.06
C ARG A 105 -9.02 2.95 7.22
N LEU A 106 -10.31 2.71 7.45
CA LEU A 106 -11.43 3.49 6.94
C LEU A 106 -12.11 4.20 8.11
N GLN A 107 -12.22 5.52 8.03
CA GLN A 107 -13.05 6.31 8.93
C GLN A 107 -14.49 6.33 8.42
N LEU A 108 -15.39 5.74 9.21
CA LEU A 108 -16.82 5.66 8.93
C LEU A 108 -17.57 6.88 9.50
N PRO A 109 -18.78 7.18 9.00
CA PRO A 109 -19.69 8.11 9.65
C PRO A 109 -19.91 7.72 11.12
N ALA A 110 -20.04 8.72 12.00
CA ALA A 110 -20.11 8.57 13.48
C ALA A 110 -18.78 8.32 14.22
N GLN A 111 -17.64 8.73 13.64
CA GLN A 111 -16.30 8.66 14.26
C GLN A 111 -15.79 7.25 14.55
N TRP A 112 -16.35 6.23 13.91
CA TRP A 112 -15.82 4.88 14.01
C TRP A 112 -14.72 4.67 12.97
N SER A 113 -13.73 3.86 13.32
CA SER A 113 -12.71 3.42 12.38
C SER A 113 -12.79 1.91 12.22
N GLN A 114 -12.65 1.44 10.98
CA GLN A 114 -12.59 0.04 10.65
C GLN A 114 -11.23 -0.27 10.03
N GLU A 115 -10.58 -1.34 10.49
CA GLU A 115 -9.39 -1.86 9.84
C GLU A 115 -9.76 -2.60 8.55
N CYS A 116 -8.89 -2.52 7.57
CA CYS A 116 -9.05 -3.17 6.27
C CYS A 116 -7.69 -3.65 5.78
N ASP A 117 -7.65 -4.72 5.01
CA ASP A 117 -6.45 -5.09 4.26
C ASP A 117 -6.43 -4.30 2.96
N VAL A 118 -5.28 -3.74 2.60
CA VAL A 118 -5.14 -2.95 1.38
C VAL A 118 -4.09 -3.59 0.49
N TYR A 119 -4.48 -3.84 -0.76
CA TYR A 119 -3.64 -4.43 -1.78
C TYR A 119 -3.49 -3.46 -2.94
N LEU A 120 -2.26 -3.37 -3.46
CA LEU A 120 -1.95 -2.55 -4.61
C LEU A 120 -0.93 -3.26 -5.49
N HIS A 121 -1.19 -3.33 -6.79
CA HIS A 121 -0.22 -3.77 -7.78
C HIS A 121 0.35 -2.56 -8.52
N ILE A 122 1.68 -2.45 -8.56
CA ILE A 122 2.38 -1.35 -9.22
C ILE A 122 3.33 -1.86 -10.28
N THR A 123 3.25 -1.28 -11.48
CA THR A 123 4.26 -1.47 -12.52
C THR A 123 5.35 -0.42 -12.34
N LEU A 124 6.58 -0.86 -12.13
CA LEU A 124 7.72 0.01 -11.83
C LEU A 124 8.43 0.49 -13.11
N GLY A 125 8.20 -0.19 -14.24
CA GLY A 125 8.66 0.27 -15.54
C GLY A 125 10.17 0.24 -15.73
N VAL A 126 10.91 -0.45 -14.86
CA VAL A 126 12.36 -0.68 -14.99
C VAL A 126 12.58 -1.64 -16.14
N LYS A 127 12.53 -1.13 -17.37
CA LYS A 127 13.02 -1.85 -18.54
C LYS A 127 14.52 -2.05 -18.31
N GLY A 128 14.95 -3.30 -18.25
CA GLY A 128 16.36 -3.67 -18.17
C GLY A 128 17.21 -2.83 -19.12
N GLY A 129 17.88 -1.83 -18.56
CA GLY A 129 18.92 -1.10 -19.23
C GLY A 129 20.14 -1.99 -19.31
N SER A 130 20.19 -2.86 -20.33
CA SER A 130 21.48 -3.09 -20.99
C SER A 130 21.91 -1.73 -21.56
N GLY A 131 22.78 -1.04 -20.85
CA GLY A 131 23.17 0.32 -21.15
C GLY A 131 24.46 0.70 -20.44
N LEU A 132 25.56 0.16 -20.98
CA LEU A 132 26.99 0.41 -20.72
C LEU A 132 27.66 -0.43 -19.63
#